data_AF-A0A529TJ07-F1
#
_entry.id   AF-A0A529TJ07-F1
#
_cell.length_a   1.000
_cell.length_b   1.000
_cell.length_c   1.000
_cell.angle_alpha   90.00
_cell.angle_beta   90.00
_cell.angle_gamma   90.00
#
_symmetry.space_group_name_H-M   'P 1'
#
loop_
_entity.id
_entity.type
_entity.pdbx_description
1 polymer ?
#
loop_
_entity_poly.entity_id
_entity_poly.type
_entity_poly.pdbx_seq_one_letter_code
_entity_poly.pdbx_strand_id
1 'polypeptide(L)'
;ASAVFDLGGGKVFTYAGSWCADGFRTSWEGSWRVVAERGSLLWDGHDGLKAEVVASGRDGIIDKTHSIEVPALDPADRVGGHLGIIQDFMRAIETGTEPETRGADNIKSLAMVFGAIESAETGRRVAIPTQEG
;
A
#
# COMPACT_ATOMS: atom_id res chain seq x y z
N ALA A 1 3.41 -1.05 16.61
CA ALA A 1 3.42 0.31 16.04
C ALA A 1 2.11 0.58 15.33
N SER A 2 1.63 1.83 15.38
CA SER A 2 0.51 2.31 14.56
C SER A 2 0.86 3.72 14.06
N ALA A 3 0.61 3.97 12.78
CA ALA A 3 0.89 5.26 12.14
C ALA A 3 -0.23 5.61 11.16
N VAL A 4 -0.57 6.90 11.08
CA VAL A 4 -1.55 7.43 10.12
C VAL A 4 -0.87 8.52 9.31
N PHE A 5 -0.91 8.38 7.99
CA PHE A 5 -0.33 9.31 7.04
C PHE A 5 -1.43 9.99 6.25
N ASP A 6 -1.40 11.32 6.23
CA ASP A 6 -2.14 12.15 5.29
C ASP A 6 -1.26 12.33 4.04
N LEU A 7 -1.68 11.71 2.93
CA LEU A 7 -0.96 11.72 1.66
C LEU A 7 -1.42 12.90 0.76
N GLY A 8 -2.22 13.82 1.29
CA GLY A 8 -2.77 14.96 0.56
C GLY A 8 -3.93 14.59 -0.37
N GLY A 9 -4.73 15.60 -0.71
CA GLY A 9 -5.90 15.42 -1.58
C GLY A 9 -6.89 14.38 -1.06
N GLY A 10 -7.13 14.35 0.25
CA GLY A 10 -8.09 13.45 0.92
C GLY A 10 -7.64 11.99 1.05
N LYS A 11 -6.41 11.64 0.65
CA LYS A 11 -5.89 10.26 0.74
C LYS A 11 -5.25 10.03 2.10
N VAL A 12 -5.63 8.93 2.75
CA VAL A 12 -5.11 8.53 4.06
C VAL A 12 -4.59 7.09 3.98
N PHE A 13 -3.38 6.88 4.50
CA PHE A 13 -2.79 5.55 4.67
C PHE A 13 -2.61 5.27 6.16
N THR A 14 -3.10 4.11 6.61
CA THR A 14 -2.93 3.66 8.00
C THR A 14 -2.10 2.40 8.03
N TYR A 15 -1.06 2.40 8.85
CA TYR A 15 -0.22 1.24 9.12
C TYR A 15 -0.42 0.76 10.56
N ALA A 16 -0.58 -0.55 10.74
CA ALA A 16 -0.57 -1.20 12.04
C ALA A 16 0.27 -2.47 11.94
N GLY A 17 1.29 -2.58 12.78
CA GLY A 17 2.23 -3.69 12.74
C GLY A 17 2.77 -4.05 14.11
N SER A 18 2.97 -5.34 14.35
CA SER A 18 3.61 -5.86 15.56
C SER A 18 4.52 -7.02 15.21
N TRP A 19 5.77 -6.98 15.68
CA TRP A 19 6.71 -8.11 15.54
C TRP A 19 6.57 -9.11 16.70
N CYS A 20 6.04 -8.67 17.84
CA CYS A 20 5.98 -9.44 19.08
C CYS A 20 4.58 -9.94 19.45
N ALA A 21 3.59 -9.79 18.57
CA ALA A 21 2.26 -10.33 18.81
C ALA A 21 2.26 -11.86 18.57
N ASP A 22 1.70 -12.59 19.53
CA ASP A 22 1.47 -14.04 19.41
C ASP A 22 0.14 -14.32 18.71
N GLY A 23 0.14 -15.30 17.79
CA GLY A 23 -1.03 -15.73 17.03
C GLY A 23 -1.37 -14.85 15.81
N PHE A 24 -2.22 -15.37 14.91
CA PHE A 24 -2.80 -14.68 13.74
C PHE A 24 -1.82 -13.78 12.96
N ARG A 25 -0.63 -14.32 12.63
CA ARG A 25 0.38 -13.61 11.85
C ARG A 25 -0.16 -13.33 10.44
N THR A 26 0.08 -12.13 9.93
CA THR A 26 -0.10 -11.81 8.51
C THR A 26 1.03 -12.39 7.67
N SER A 27 0.93 -12.28 6.34
CA SER A 27 2.09 -12.48 5.47
C SER A 27 3.19 -11.45 5.76
N TRP A 28 4.36 -11.65 5.15
CA TRP A 28 5.42 -10.64 5.12
C TRP A 28 4.94 -9.31 4.52
N GLU A 29 4.12 -9.40 3.48
CA GLU A 29 3.50 -8.25 2.81
C GLU A 29 2.34 -7.66 3.61
N GLY A 30 1.93 -8.28 4.71
CA GLY A 30 0.82 -7.84 5.55
C GLY A 30 -0.55 -8.20 4.99
N SER A 31 -1.58 -7.52 5.48
CA SER A 31 -2.94 -7.60 4.94
C SER A 31 -3.41 -6.19 4.59
N TRP A 32 -3.92 -6.01 3.38
CA TRP A 32 -4.28 -4.71 2.84
C TRP A 32 -5.78 -4.58 2.68
N ARG A 33 -6.28 -3.37 2.97
CA ARG A 33 -7.60 -2.92 2.58
C ARG A 33 -7.46 -1.57 1.89
N VAL A 34 -7.85 -1.51 0.63
CA VAL A 34 -7.90 -0.27 -0.15
C VAL A 34 -9.36 0.11 -0.32
N VAL A 35 -9.72 1.33 0.04
CA VAL A 35 -11.09 1.86 -0.09
C VAL A 35 -11.05 3.00 -1.10
N ALA A 36 -11.96 2.95 -2.07
CA ALA A 36 -12.12 3.96 -3.11
C ALA A 36 -13.60 4.30 -3.30
N GLU A 37 -13.89 5.32 -4.11
CA GLU A 37 -15.25 5.82 -4.33
C GLU A 37 -16.26 4.74 -4.77
N ARG A 38 -15.79 3.75 -5.53
CA ARG A 38 -16.65 2.72 -6.14
C ARG A 38 -16.62 1.38 -5.43
N GLY A 39 -15.89 1.24 -4.32
CA GLY A 39 -15.74 -0.06 -3.67
C GLY A 39 -14.50 -0.21 -2.82
N SER A 40 -14.14 -1.46 -2.54
CA SER A 40 -12.98 -1.80 -1.74
C SER A 40 -12.28 -3.05 -2.27
N LEU A 41 -10.98 -3.10 -2.08
CA LEU A 41 -10.13 -4.25 -2.37
C LEU A 41 -9.52 -4.76 -1.07
N LEU A 42 -9.45 -6.08 -0.93
CA LEU A 42 -8.70 -6.76 0.12
C LEU A 42 -7.61 -7.60 -0.53
N TRP A 43 -6.42 -7.57 0.07
CA TRP A 43 -5.33 -8.46 -0.30
C TRP A 43 -4.71 -9.05 0.97
N ASP A 44 -4.58 -10.37 1.03
CA ASP A 44 -4.03 -11.08 2.20
C ASP A 44 -2.49 -11.16 2.21
N GLY A 45 -1.85 -10.48 1.25
CA GLY A 45 -0.41 -10.47 1.08
C GLY A 45 0.16 -11.76 0.47
N HIS A 46 -0.69 -12.61 -0.11
CA HIS A 46 -0.34 -13.77 -0.95
C HIS A 46 -1.16 -13.72 -2.25
N ASP A 47 -1.94 -14.77 -2.56
CA ASP A 47 -2.76 -14.86 -3.76
C ASP A 47 -4.22 -14.41 -3.52
N GLY A 48 -4.60 -14.17 -2.26
CA GLY A 48 -5.98 -13.86 -1.88
C GLY A 48 -6.33 -12.40 -2.16
N LEU A 49 -6.88 -12.14 -3.35
CA LEU A 49 -7.49 -10.84 -3.69
C LEU A 49 -9.02 -10.94 -3.69
N LYS A 50 -9.67 -9.97 -3.07
CA LYS A 50 -11.14 -9.83 -3.07
C LYS A 50 -11.53 -8.40 -3.37
N ALA A 51 -12.63 -8.24 -4.11
CA ALA A 51 -13.16 -6.93 -4.46
C ALA A 51 -14.66 -6.88 -4.19
N GLU A 52 -15.11 -5.76 -3.65
CA GLU A 52 -16.53 -5.41 -3.59
C GLU A 52 -16.74 -4.07 -4.25
N VAL A 53 -17.86 -3.95 -4.97
CA VAL A 53 -18.27 -2.68 -5.59
C VAL A 53 -19.57 -2.19 -4.98
N VAL A 54 -19.70 -0.87 -4.93
CA VAL A 54 -20.93 -0.20 -4.52
C VAL A 54 -22.05 -0.56 -5.49
N ALA A 55 -23.17 -1.02 -4.93
CA ALA A 55 -24.40 -1.35 -5.65
C ALA A 55 -25.46 -0.26 -5.42
N SER A 56 -26.53 -0.30 -6.23
CA SER A 56 -27.66 0.60 -6.02
C SER A 56 -28.43 0.27 -4.74
N GLY A 57 -28.67 1.28 -3.91
CA GLY A 57 -29.43 1.20 -2.67
C GLY A 57 -28.56 1.24 -1.41
N ARG A 58 -29.21 1.49 -0.27
CA ARG A 58 -28.57 1.60 1.05
C ARG A 58 -28.77 0.34 1.88
N ASP A 59 -27.80 0.06 2.75
CA ASP A 59 -27.91 -0.86 3.87
C ASP A 59 -27.62 -0.09 5.17
N GLY A 60 -28.68 0.39 5.82
CA GLY A 60 -28.56 1.33 6.94
C GLY A 60 -27.89 2.65 6.50
N ILE A 61 -26.76 2.98 7.12
CA ILE A 61 -26.00 4.21 6.85
C ILE A 61 -24.94 4.07 5.74
N ILE A 62 -24.73 2.86 5.22
CA ILE A 62 -23.77 2.58 4.15
C ILE A 62 -24.49 2.19 2.86
N ASP A 63 -23.78 2.24 1.73
CA ASP A 63 -24.29 1.71 0.47
C ASP A 63 -24.24 0.18 0.46
N LYS A 64 -25.19 -0.44 -0.26
CA LYS A 64 -25.12 -1.89 -0.51
C LYS A 64 -23.86 -2.19 -1.34
N THR A 65 -23.26 -3.35 -1.11
CA THR A 65 -22.15 -3.84 -1.94
C THR A 65 -22.45 -5.22 -2.49
N HIS A 66 -21.72 -5.62 -3.53
CA HIS A 66 -21.63 -7.01 -3.93
C HIS A 66 -20.20 -7.34 -4.32
N SER A 67 -19.81 -8.60 -4.10
CA SER A 67 -18.51 -9.09 -4.52
C SER A 67 -18.44 -9.19 -6.05
N ILE A 68 -17.28 -8.83 -6.60
CA ILE A 68 -16.96 -9.05 -8.01
C ILE A 68 -15.77 -10.00 -8.12
N GLU A 69 -15.66 -10.68 -9.24
CA GLU A 69 -14.47 -11.44 -9.57
C GLU A 69 -13.30 -10.48 -9.84
N VAL A 70 -12.16 -10.75 -9.20
CA VAL A 70 -10.92 -10.01 -9.48
C VAL A 70 -10.31 -10.63 -10.74
N PRO A 71 -10.04 -9.84 -11.79
CA PRO A 71 -9.39 -10.35 -12.99
C PRO A 71 -8.06 -11.02 -12.67
N ALA A 72 -7.68 -12.03 -13.46
CA ALA A 72 -6.36 -12.63 -13.36
C ALA A 72 -5.28 -11.55 -13.49
N LEU A 73 -4.26 -11.62 -12.62
CA LEU A 73 -3.16 -10.67 -12.65
C LEU A 73 -2.35 -10.85 -13.93
N ASP A 74 -1.91 -9.74 -14.54
CA ASP A 74 -1.04 -9.78 -15.71
C ASP A 74 0.38 -10.17 -15.26
N PRO A 75 0.98 -11.25 -15.80
CA PRO A 75 2.38 -11.57 -15.54
C PRO A 75 3.36 -10.43 -15.86
N ALA A 76 2.99 -9.51 -16.76
CA ALA A 76 3.75 -8.31 -17.07
C ALA A 76 3.81 -7.30 -15.91
N ASP A 77 2.86 -7.36 -14.97
CA ASP A 77 2.78 -6.47 -13.80
C ASP A 77 3.68 -6.93 -12.64
N ARG A 78 4.74 -7.70 -12.94
CA ARG A 78 5.79 -8.07 -11.97
C ARG A 78 5.28 -8.80 -10.74
N VAL A 79 4.22 -9.60 -10.92
CA VAL A 79 3.52 -10.36 -9.87
C VAL A 79 4.36 -11.47 -9.22
N GLY A 80 5.58 -11.72 -9.72
CA GLY A 80 6.51 -12.75 -9.22
C GLY A 80 7.37 -12.33 -8.02
N GLY A 81 7.05 -11.21 -7.35
CA GLY A 81 7.81 -10.70 -6.20
C GLY A 81 9.25 -10.33 -6.57
N HIS A 82 10.23 -10.94 -5.89
CA HIS A 82 11.66 -10.65 -6.14
C HIS A 82 12.09 -10.85 -7.59
N LEU A 83 11.52 -11.83 -8.31
CA LEU A 83 11.85 -12.03 -9.72
C LEU A 83 11.52 -10.79 -10.56
N GLY A 84 10.36 -10.18 -10.33
CA GLY A 84 9.93 -8.98 -11.04
C GLY A 84 10.88 -7.80 -10.79
N ILE A 85 11.30 -7.60 -9.54
CA ILE A 85 12.23 -6.52 -9.18
C ILE A 85 13.62 -6.75 -9.80
N ILE A 86 14.11 -8.00 -9.84
CA ILE A 86 15.41 -8.33 -10.44
C ILE A 86 15.36 -8.12 -11.97
N GLN A 87 14.29 -8.55 -12.63
CA GLN A 87 14.10 -8.33 -14.06
C GLN A 87 14.04 -6.83 -14.40
N ASP A 88 13.37 -6.06 -13.57
CA ASP A 88 13.30 -4.60 -13.69
C ASP A 88 14.67 -3.93 -13.56
N PHE A 89 15.47 -4.36 -12.58
CA PHE A 89 16.83 -3.88 -12.41
C PHE A 89 17.72 -4.20 -13.61
N MET A 90 17.67 -5.44 -14.12
CA MET A 90 18.42 -5.83 -15.30
C MET A 90 18.00 -5.03 -16.54
N ARG A 91 16.69 -4.86 -16.76
CA ARG A 91 16.16 -4.05 -17.86
C ARG A 91 16.63 -2.60 -17.77
N ALA A 92 16.63 -1.99 -16.58
CA ALA A 92 17.13 -0.63 -16.38
C ALA A 92 18.61 -0.50 -16.76
N ILE A 93 19.44 -1.48 -16.41
CA ILE A 93 20.86 -1.52 -16.81
C ILE A 93 21.00 -1.63 -18.34
N GLU A 94 20.28 -2.57 -18.95
CA GLU A 94 20.40 -2.87 -20.38
C GLU A 94 19.89 -1.74 -21.27
N THR A 95 18.85 -1.03 -20.84
CA THR A 95 18.17 -0.02 -21.65
C THR A 95 18.49 1.42 -21.25
N GLY A 96 19.14 1.62 -20.09
CA GLY A 96 19.33 2.96 -19.50
C GLY A 96 18.03 3.62 -19.03
N THR A 97 16.93 2.87 -18.89
CA THR A 97 15.66 3.40 -18.38
C THR A 97 15.64 3.47 -16.86
N GLU A 98 14.85 4.39 -16.32
CA GLU A 98 14.69 4.53 -14.87
C GLU A 98 13.75 3.43 -14.32
N PRO A 99 14.17 2.65 -13.30
CA PRO A 99 13.29 1.67 -12.66
C PRO A 99 12.26 2.38 -11.78
N GLU A 100 11.12 1.72 -11.55
CA GLU A 100 10.03 2.25 -10.71
C GLU A 100 10.52 2.62 -9.29
N THR A 101 11.29 1.74 -8.66
CA THR A 101 11.78 1.92 -7.29
C THR A 101 13.23 2.42 -7.24
N ARG A 102 13.51 3.57 -7.86
CA ARG A 102 14.86 4.18 -7.76
C ARG A 102 15.15 4.67 -6.34
N GLY A 103 16.41 4.58 -5.92
CA GLY A 103 16.82 4.92 -4.55
C GLY A 103 16.46 6.35 -4.13
N ALA A 104 16.58 7.32 -5.05
CA ALA A 104 16.22 8.72 -4.77
C ALA A 104 14.72 8.93 -4.54
N ASP A 105 13.83 8.12 -5.13
CA ASP A 105 12.40 8.16 -4.79
C ASP A 105 12.12 7.48 -3.44
N ASN A 106 12.82 6.37 -3.16
CA ASN A 106 12.71 5.66 -1.88
C ASN A 106 13.11 6.51 -0.65
N ILE A 107 13.87 7.61 -0.83
CA ILE A 107 14.13 8.58 0.24
C ILE A 107 12.83 9.12 0.84
N LYS A 108 11.76 9.25 0.05
CA LYS A 108 10.44 9.69 0.51
C LYS A 108 9.80 8.67 1.46
N SER A 109 9.90 7.38 1.15
CA SER A 109 9.46 6.29 2.02
C SER A 109 10.23 6.30 3.35
N LEU A 110 11.54 6.56 3.32
CA LEU A 110 12.33 6.67 4.54
C LEU A 110 11.95 7.91 5.37
N ALA A 111 11.63 9.04 4.72
CA ALA A 111 11.12 10.22 5.40
C ALA A 111 9.81 9.95 6.14
N MET A 112 8.94 9.07 5.60
CA MET A 112 7.74 8.61 6.32
C MET A 112 8.09 7.84 7.61
N VAL A 113 9.11 7.00 7.59
CA VAL A 113 9.57 6.26 8.78
C VAL A 113 10.10 7.22 9.85
N PHE A 114 10.97 8.16 9.48
CA PHE A 114 11.50 9.14 10.44
C PHE A 114 10.41 10.05 10.99
N GLY A 115 9.48 10.52 10.15
CA GLY A 115 8.33 11.30 10.59
C GLY A 115 7.42 10.54 11.57
N ALA A 116 7.25 9.22 11.37
CA ALA A 116 6.49 8.38 12.30
C ALA A 116 7.21 8.21 13.66
N ILE A 117 8.53 8.08 13.67
CA ILE A 117 9.34 8.02 14.90
C ILE A 117 9.24 9.34 15.66
N GLU A 118 9.48 10.47 14.99
CA GLU A 118 9.40 11.80 15.60
C GLU A 118 7.97 12.08 16.14
N SER A 119 6.94 11.68 15.40
CA SER A 119 5.54 11.77 15.84
C SER A 119 5.29 10.98 17.13
N ALA A 120 5.82 9.76 17.22
CA ALA A 120 5.68 8.91 18.41
C ALA A 120 6.43 9.49 19.63
N GLU A 121 7.62 10.06 19.43
CA GLU A 121 8.43 10.66 20.49
C GLU A 121 7.84 11.97 21.02
N THR A 122 7.25 12.78 20.13
CA THR A 122 6.73 14.11 20.48
C THR A 122 5.24 14.12 20.80
N GLY A 123 4.51 13.06 20.43
CA GLY A 123 3.05 12.99 20.54
C GLY A 123 2.31 13.98 19.63
N ARG A 124 2.93 14.42 18.53
CA ARG A 124 2.40 15.46 17.64
C ARG A 124 2.43 15.02 16.18
N ARG A 125 1.56 15.62 15.37
CA ARG A 125 1.62 15.49 13.92
C ARG A 125 2.91 16.11 13.39
N VAL A 126 3.67 15.35 12.61
CA VAL A 126 4.89 15.80 11.93
C VAL A 126 4.61 15.95 10.44
N ALA A 127 5.03 17.08 9.86
CA ALA A 127 4.96 17.31 8.43
C ALA A 127 6.15 16.61 7.74
N ILE A 128 5.87 15.81 6.72
CA ILE A 128 6.91 15.17 5.90
C ILE A 128 7.11 16.05 4.66
N PRO A 129 8.31 16.61 4.44
CA PRO A 129 8.55 17.47 3.29
C PRO A 129 8.37 16.70 1.99
N THR A 130 7.58 17.25 1.07
CA THR A 130 7.62 16.84 -0.33
C THR A 130 8.86 17.46 -0.96
N GLN A 131 9.88 16.67 -1.30
CA GLN A 131 10.94 17.19 -2.17
C GLN A 131 10.30 17.51 -3.53
N GLU A 132 10.16 18.80 -3.84
CA GLU A 132 9.93 19.25 -5.21
C GLU A 132 11.19 18.92 -6.01
N GLY A 133 11.00 18.24 -7.14
CA GLY A 133 12.05 18.00 -8.13
C GLY A 133 12.28 19.24 -8.99
#